data_AF-A0A0F9LZL3-F1
#
_entry.id   AF-A0A0F9LZL3-F1
#
_cell.length_a   1.000
_cell.length_b   1.000
_cell.length_c   1.000
_cell.angle_alpha   90.00
_cell.angle_beta   90.00
_cell.angle_gamma   90.00
#
_symmetry.space_group_name_H-M   'P 1'
#
loop_
_entity.id
_entity.type
_entity.pdbx_description
1 polymer ?
#
loop_
_entity_poly.entity_id
_entity_poly.type
_entity_poly.pdbx_seq_one_letter_code
_entity_poly.pdbx_strand_id
1 'polypeptide(L)'
;MLELEELNLLKKIIYLYCYRLYMNTTIQIKQSTLEKLKRLKDIQNVSTYDDLLNKLIKIAHDIPDSMFGIDKEELSKFSESDRLEFRE
;
A
#
# COMPACT_ATOMS: atom_id res chain seq x y z
N MET A 1 1.09 29.39 19.57
CA MET A 1 2.45 28.80 19.46
C MET A 1 2.26 27.32 19.58
N LEU A 2 2.51 26.54 18.52
CA LEU A 2 2.56 25.09 18.64
C LEU A 2 3.69 24.76 19.63
N GLU A 3 3.43 23.89 20.58
CA GLU A 3 4.45 23.48 21.55
C GLU A 3 5.57 22.74 20.81
N LEU A 4 6.81 22.86 21.31
CA LEU A 4 8.01 22.32 20.64
C LEU A 4 7.88 20.82 20.32
N GLU A 5 7.10 20.09 21.14
CA GLU A 5 6.76 18.68 20.94
C GLU A 5 5.87 18.43 19.72
N GLU A 6 4.82 19.23 19.52
CA GLU A 6 3.91 19.09 18.37
C GLU A 6 4.66 19.32 17.05
N LEU A 7 5.58 20.28 17.05
CA LEU A 7 6.40 20.59 15.87
C LEU A 7 7.37 19.45 15.52
N ASN A 8 7.89 18.74 16.53
CA ASN A 8 8.75 17.58 16.34
C ASN A 8 7.97 16.35 15.86
N LEU A 9 6.76 16.15 16.38
CA LEU A 9 5.85 15.10 15.91
C LEU A 9 5.51 15.29 14.44
N LEU A 10 5.16 16.51 14.04
CA LEU A 10 4.80 16.85 12.66
C LEU A 10 5.96 16.59 11.70
N LYS A 11 7.19 16.98 12.08
CA LYS A 11 8.41 16.69 11.30
C LYS A 11 8.64 15.19 11.10
N LYS A 12 8.40 14.39 12.14
CA LYS A 12 8.56 12.93 12.09
C LYS A 12 7.52 12.28 11.16
N ILE A 13 6.27 12.73 11.22
CA ILE A 13 5.20 12.26 10.33
C ILE A 13 5.54 12.59 8.88
N ILE A 14 5.93 13.85 8.60
CA ILE A 14 6.34 14.28 7.26
C ILE A 14 7.51 13.42 6.77
N TYR A 15 8.53 13.22 7.61
CA TYR A 15 9.69 12.38 7.26
C TYR A 15 9.28 10.95 6.88
N LEU A 16 8.44 10.30 7.69
CA LEU A 16 7.97 8.94 7.42
C LEU A 16 7.12 8.86 6.15
N TYR A 17 6.26 9.86 5.92
CA TYR A 17 5.44 9.95 4.73
C TYR A 17 6.30 10.13 3.47
N CYS A 18 7.26 11.05 3.51
CA CYS A 18 8.23 11.26 2.43
C CYS A 18 9.07 10.01 2.17
N TYR A 19 9.54 9.33 3.22
CA TYR A 19 10.32 8.10 3.08
C TYR A 19 9.50 7.00 2.40
N ARG A 20 8.23 6.84 2.77
CA ARG A 20 7.32 5.86 2.17
C ARG A 20 7.02 6.16 0.70
N LEU A 21 6.92 7.43 0.32
CA LEU A 21 6.75 7.83 -1.08
C LEU A 21 8.02 7.65 -1.93
N TYR A 22 9.19 7.66 -1.31
CA TYR A 22 10.48 7.56 -2.03
C TYR A 22 10.96 6.11 -2.22
N MET A 23 10.42 5.16 -1.46
CA MET A 23 10.87 3.77 -1.47
C MET A 23 10.20 2.95 -2.58
N ASN A 24 10.99 2.60 -3.60
CA ASN A 24 10.57 1.61 -4.59
C ASN A 24 10.55 0.21 -3.96
N THR A 25 9.45 -0.52 -4.17
CA THR A 25 9.31 -1.89 -3.68
C THR A 25 9.34 -2.87 -4.85
N THR A 26 10.06 -3.98 -4.69
CA THR A 26 10.10 -5.05 -5.68
C THR A 26 9.10 -6.14 -5.30
N ILE A 27 8.24 -6.52 -6.24
CA ILE A 27 7.35 -7.68 -6.10
C ILE A 27 7.83 -8.82 -6.99
N GLN A 28 7.79 -10.04 -6.48
CA GLN A 28 8.06 -11.23 -7.29
C GLN A 28 6.75 -11.77 -7.86
N ILE A 29 6.71 -11.93 -9.17
CA ILE A 29 5.56 -12.47 -9.90
C ILE A 29 6.03 -13.50 -10.93
N LYS A 30 5.12 -14.39 -11.34
CA LYS A 30 5.39 -15.33 -12.42
C LYS A 30 5.56 -14.57 -13.75
N GLN A 31 6.40 -15.11 -14.63
CA GLN A 31 6.63 -14.57 -15.98
C GLN A 31 5.32 -14.40 -16.77
N SER A 32 4.43 -15.39 -16.67
CA SER A 32 3.11 -15.35 -17.32
C SER A 32 2.22 -14.21 -16.81
N THR A 33 2.35 -13.82 -15.53
CA THR A 33 1.64 -12.66 -14.96
C THR A 33 2.22 -11.35 -15.50
N LEU A 34 3.54 -11.25 -15.61
CA LEU A 34 4.21 -10.08 -16.19
C LEU A 34 3.78 -9.84 -17.65
N GLU A 35 3.66 -10.90 -18.44
CA GLU A 35 3.17 -10.81 -19.83
C GLU A 35 1.73 -10.30 -19.92
N LYS A 36 0.85 -10.73 -19.01
CA LYS A 36 -0.51 -10.20 -18.90
C LYS A 36 -0.52 -8.72 -18.55
N LEU A 37 0.34 -8.31 -17.60
CA LEU A 37 0.46 -6.91 -17.20
C LEU A 37 1.00 -6.02 -18.33
N LYS A 38 1.96 -6.51 -19.13
CA LYS A 38 2.46 -5.81 -20.33
C LYS A 38 1.33 -5.52 -21.31
N ARG A 39 0.58 -6.56 -21.70
CA ARG A 39 -0.56 -6.42 -22.63
C ARG A 39 -1.62 -5.46 -22.08
N LEU A 40 -1.94 -5.57 -20.79
CA LEU A 40 -2.90 -4.67 -20.14
C LEU A 40 -2.41 -3.23 -20.10
N LYS A 41 -1.12 -3.01 -19.90
CA LYS A 41 -0.50 -1.68 -19.92
C LYS A 41 -0.67 -1.02 -21.28
N ASP A 42 -0.42 -1.77 -22.35
CA ASP A 42 -0.56 -1.30 -23.74
C ASP A 42 -2.02 -0.98 -24.07
N ILE A 43 -2.95 -1.86 -23.69
CA ILE A 43 -4.39 -1.66 -23.92
C ILE A 43 -4.91 -0.41 -23.18
N GLN A 44 -4.43 -0.17 -21.95
CA GLN A 44 -4.91 0.92 -21.12
C GLN A 44 -4.11 2.23 -21.28
N ASN A 45 -3.08 2.25 -22.14
CA ASN A 45 -2.23 3.42 -22.40
C ASN A 45 -1.66 4.09 -21.13
N VAL A 46 -1.25 3.29 -20.15
CA VAL A 46 -0.66 3.79 -18.89
C VAL A 46 0.86 3.74 -18.94
N SER A 47 1.51 4.78 -18.42
CA SER A 47 2.96 4.97 -18.56
C SER A 47 3.77 4.04 -17.65
N THR A 48 3.28 3.72 -16.45
CA THR A 48 3.99 2.88 -15.47
C THR A 48 3.17 1.66 -15.05
N TYR A 49 3.84 0.64 -14.51
CA TYR A 49 3.13 -0.50 -13.90
C TYR A 49 2.42 -0.09 -12.61
N ASP A 50 2.95 0.88 -11.87
CA ASP A 50 2.29 1.41 -10.68
C ASP A 50 0.95 2.06 -11.02
N ASP A 51 0.88 2.85 -12.09
CA ASP A 51 -0.37 3.44 -12.55
C ASP A 51 -1.39 2.36 -12.95
N LEU A 52 -0.93 1.33 -13.65
CA LEU A 52 -1.77 0.19 -14.03
C LEU A 52 -2.28 -0.54 -12.80
N LEU A 53 -1.41 -0.89 -11.85
CA LEU A 53 -1.77 -1.61 -10.64
C LEU A 53 -2.72 -0.79 -9.78
N ASN A 54 -2.47 0.51 -9.58
CA ASN A 54 -3.38 1.40 -8.85
C ASN A 54 -4.75 1.49 -9.51
N LYS A 55 -4.81 1.51 -10.85
CA LYS A 55 -6.08 1.50 -11.57
C LYS A 55 -6.81 0.17 -11.43
N LEU A 56 -6.10 -0.95 -11.52
CA LEU A 56 -6.67 -2.28 -11.30
C LEU A 56 -7.17 -2.44 -9.86
N ILE A 57 -6.43 -1.92 -8.88
CA ILE A 57 -6.85 -1.86 -7.48
C ILE A 57 -8.13 -1.04 -7.38
N LYS A 58 -8.19 0.17 -7.94
CA LYS A 58 -9.43 0.98 -7.93
C LYS A 58 -10.63 0.27 -8.55
N ILE A 59 -10.42 -0.46 -9.66
CA ILE A 59 -11.49 -1.23 -10.32
C ILE A 59 -11.92 -2.43 -9.46
N ALA A 60 -10.95 -3.14 -8.88
CA ALA A 60 -11.22 -4.26 -7.96
C ALA A 60 -11.88 -3.78 -6.66
N HIS A 61 -11.57 -2.55 -6.25
CA HIS A 61 -12.11 -1.84 -5.10
C HIS A 61 -13.19 -0.84 -5.51
N ASP A 62 -14.24 -1.26 -6.22
CA ASP A 62 -15.59 -0.67 -6.02
C ASP A 62 -16.13 -1.04 -4.62
N ILE A 63 -15.22 -0.96 -3.64
CA ILE A 63 -15.29 -1.25 -2.23
C ILE A 63 -15.14 0.16 -1.63
N PRO A 64 -16.23 0.75 -1.09
CA PRO A 64 -16.19 2.12 -0.58
C PRO A 64 -15.07 2.27 0.44
N ASP A 65 -14.48 3.46 0.52
CA ASP A 65 -13.42 3.80 1.50
C ASP A 65 -13.81 3.40 2.95
N SER A 66 -15.10 3.20 3.23
CA SER A 66 -15.67 2.71 4.49
C SER A 66 -15.40 1.23 4.82
N MET A 67 -14.91 0.41 3.90
CA MET A 67 -14.59 -1.00 4.17
C MET A 67 -13.15 -1.22 4.62
N PHE A 68 -12.30 -0.21 4.50
CA PHE A 68 -11.09 -0.14 5.32
C PHE A 68 -11.52 0.51 6.63
N GLY A 69 -11.88 -0.33 7.60
CA GLY A 69 -12.25 0.08 8.94
C GLY A 69 -11.28 1.12 9.50
N ILE A 70 -11.79 1.90 10.45
CA ILE A 70 -11.22 3.10 11.08
C ILE A 70 -9.74 2.92 11.53
N ASP A 71 -9.27 1.68 11.62
CA ASP A 71 -7.95 1.26 12.10
C ASP A 71 -6.88 1.15 11.00
N LYS A 72 -7.05 1.77 9.83
CA LYS A 72 -6.03 1.77 8.76
C LYS A 72 -4.66 2.29 9.22
N GLU A 73 -4.62 3.10 10.29
CA GLU A 73 -3.41 3.60 10.94
C GLU A 73 -3.00 2.82 12.21
N GLU A 74 -3.84 1.93 12.73
CA GLU A 74 -3.59 1.14 13.96
C GLU A 74 -3.16 -0.31 13.70
N LEU A 75 -3.25 -0.81 12.47
CA LEU A 75 -2.82 -2.17 12.14
C LEU A 75 -1.29 -2.32 12.17
N SER A 76 -0.77 -2.76 13.32
CA SER A 76 0.61 -3.25 13.46
C SER A 76 0.80 -4.54 12.64
N LYS A 77 2.04 -4.78 12.16
CA LYS A 77 2.41 -6.03 11.49
C LYS A 77 2.09 -7.21 12.42
N PHE A 78 1.34 -8.19 11.90
CA PHE A 78 1.10 -9.46 12.60
C PHE A 78 2.43 -10.08 13.04
N SER A 79 2.55 -10.29 14.35
CA SER A 79 3.66 -11.01 14.97
C SER A 79 3.39 -12.52 14.90
N GLU A 80 4.44 -13.34 14.99
CA GLU A 80 4.28 -14.80 15.00
C GLU A 80 3.40 -15.28 16.18
N SER A 81 3.33 -14.50 17.27
CA SER A 81 2.43 -14.76 18.41
C SER A 81 0.95 -14.51 18.12
N ASP A 82 0.62 -13.73 17.09
CA ASP A 82 -0.77 -13.47 16.68
C ASP A 82 -1.34 -14.59 15.80
N ARG A 83 -0.49 -15.54 15.40
CA ARG A 83 -0.93 -16.79 14.76
C ARG A 83 -1.53 -17.68 15.85
N LEU A 84 -2.84 -17.56 16.06
CA LEU A 84 -3.60 -18.58 16.79
C LEU A 84 -3.37 -19.94 16.12
N GLU A 85 -2.54 -20.80 16.75
CA GLU A 85 -2.50 -22.22 16.41
C GLU A 85 -3.86 -22.81 16.79
N PHE A 86 -4.79 -22.87 15.84
CA PHE A 86 -5.90 -23.80 15.94
C PHE A 86 -5.33 -25.22 15.86
N ARG A 87 -5.15 -25.85 17.01
CA ARG A 87 -5.05 -27.30 17.13
C ARG A 87 -6.36 -27.80 17.71
N GLU A 88 -7.05 -28.64 16.94
CA GLU A 88 -8.16 -29.48 17.41
C GLU A 88 -7.67 -30.52 18.45
#